data_AF-A0A527G3X1-F1
#
_entry.id   AF-A0A527G3X1-F1
#
_cell.length_a   1.000
_cell.length_b   1.000
_cell.length_c   1.000
_cell.angle_alpha   90.00
_cell.angle_beta   90.00
_cell.angle_gamma   90.00
#
_symmetry.space_group_name_H-M   'P 1'
#
loop_
_entity.id
_entity.type
_entity.pdbx_description
1 polymer ?
#
loop_
_entity_poly.entity_id
_entity_poly.type
_entity_poly.pdbx_seq_one_letter_code
_entity_poly.pdbx_strand_id
1 'polypeptide(L)' 'MDEGRARRRGVSPRLWLAGGWLLLALLAAIFAPLVAPQDPLAQDLMLERLPPFWMNGAEPGYWLGTDSLGRDLLSRLI' A
#
# COMPACT_ATOMS: atom_id res chain seq x y z
N MET A 1 -15.24 39.36 35.10
CA MET A 1 -15.66 38.00 34.71
C MET A 1 -15.22 37.83 33.27
N ASP A 2 -14.07 37.21 33.05
CA ASP A 2 -13.47 37.06 31.72
C ASP A 2 -13.77 35.64 31.24
N GLU A 3 -14.79 35.51 30.38
CA GLU A 3 -15.27 34.21 29.92
C GLU A 3 -14.27 33.63 28.91
N GLY A 4 -13.57 32.58 29.35
CA GLY A 4 -12.63 31.80 28.54
C GLY A 4 -13.33 31.20 27.32
N ARG A 5 -13.28 31.92 26.20
CA ARG A 5 -13.76 31.44 24.91
C ARG A 5 -12.85 30.32 24.44
N ALA A 6 -13.22 29.07 24.74
CA ALA A 6 -12.55 27.87 24.28
C ALA A 6 -12.47 27.92 22.75
N ARG A 7 -11.32 28.35 22.23
CA ARG A 7 -11.07 28.50 20.81
C ARG A 7 -11.03 27.10 20.22
N ARG A 8 -12.14 26.64 19.65
CA ARG A 8 -12.22 25.38 18.90
C ARG A 8 -11.17 25.46 17.80
N ARG A 9 -9.99 24.88 18.03
CA ARG A 9 -8.95 24.75 17.02
C ARG A 9 -9.50 23.74 16.01
N GLY A 10 -9.96 24.24 14.87
CA GLY A 10 -10.38 23.39 13.76
C GLY A 10 -9.27 22.40 13.40
N VAL A 11 -9.66 21.21 12.98
CA VAL A 11 -8.72 20.16 12.58
C VAL A 11 -7.88 20.68 11.41
N SER A 12 -6.55 20.67 11.55
CA SER A 12 -5.66 21.19 10.51
C SER A 12 -5.77 20.37 9.22
N PRO A 13 -5.65 20.97 8.02
CA PRO A 13 -5.65 20.22 6.75
C PRO A 13 -4.61 19.10 6.69
N ARG A 14 -3.49 19.28 7.40
CA ARG A 14 -2.43 18.28 7.56
C ARG A 14 -2.91 17.01 8.25
N LEU A 15 -3.76 17.15 9.28
CA LEU A 15 -4.34 16.00 9.98
C LEU A 15 -5.33 15.24 9.08
N TRP A 16 -6.08 15.94 8.23
CA TRP A 16 -6.94 15.29 7.24
C TRP A 16 -6.16 14.50 6.20
N LEU A 17 -5.05 15.06 5.70
CA LEU A 17 -4.18 14.34 4.76
C LEU A 17 -3.56 13.10 5.40
N ALA A 18 -3.01 13.23 6.61
CA ALA A 18 -2.44 12.10 7.34
C ALA A 18 -3.49 11.03 7.68
N GLY A 19 -4.65 11.45 8.17
CA GLY A 19 -5.77 10.56 8.48
C GLY A 19 -6.32 9.85 7.23
N GLY A 20 -6.44 10.57 6.13
CA GLY A 20 -6.86 10.01 4.84
C GLY A 20 -5.87 8.98 4.30
N TRP A 21 -4.56 9.24 4.39
CA TRP A 21 -3.54 8.28 4.00
C TRP A 21 -3.58 7.00 4.85
N LEU A 22 -3.68 7.15 6.17
CA LEU A 22 -3.79 6.02 7.09
C LEU A 22 -5.05 5.20 6.85
N LEU A 23 -6.18 5.88 6.59
CA LEU A 23 -7.43 5.21 6.24
C LEU A 23 -7.29 4.43 4.93
N LEU A 24 -6.65 5.00 3.91
CA LEU A 24 -6.41 4.30 2.64
C LEU A 24 -5.56 3.04 2.84
N ALA A 25 -4.46 3.14 3.59
CA ALA A 25 -3.61 1.99 3.89
C ALA A 25 -4.37 0.91 4.67
N LEU A 26 -5.20 1.32 5.64
CA LEU A 26 -6.05 0.40 6.40
C LEU A 26 -7.06 -0.34 5.50
N LEU A 27 -7.71 0.38 4.58
CA LEU A 27 -8.62 -0.24 3.63
C LEU A 27 -7.88 -1.21 2.70
N ALA A 28 -6.70 -0.84 2.21
CA ALA A 28 -5.87 -1.72 1.38
C ALA A 28 -5.53 -3.02 2.11
N ALA A 29 -5.13 -2.95 3.39
CA ALA A 29 -4.82 -4.12 4.20
C ALA A 29 -6.05 -5.00 4.49
N ILE A 30 -7.21 -4.40 4.80
CA ILE A 30 -8.46 -5.14 5.05
C ILE A 30 -8.93 -5.86 3.78
N PHE A 31 -8.83 -5.19 2.63
CA PHE A 31 -9.23 -5.75 1.35
C PHE A 31 -8.10 -6.47 0.62
N ALA A 32 -6.95 -6.68 1.26
CA ALA A 32 -5.79 -7.36 0.65
C ALA A 32 -6.16 -8.70 -0.01
N PRO A 33 -6.99 -9.59 0.59
CA PRO A 33 -7.37 -10.85 -0.08
C PRO A 33 -8.13 -10.69 -1.40
N LEU A 34 -8.68 -9.50 -1.69
CA LEU A 34 -9.41 -9.21 -2.92
C LEU A 34 -8.57 -8.45 -3.96
N VAL A 35 -7.54 -7.72 -3.51
CA VAL A 35 -6.74 -6.83 -4.37
C VAL A 35 -5.29 -7.29 -4.55
N ALA A 36 -4.79 -8.15 -3.66
CA ALA A 36 -3.46 -8.74 -3.76
C ALA A 36 -3.42 -9.74 -4.91
N PRO A 37 -2.51 -9.57 -5.89
CA PRO A 37 -2.42 -10.48 -7.02
C PRO A 37 -2.01 -11.91 -6.63
N GLN A 38 -1.07 -12.03 -5.70
CA GLN A 38 -0.47 -13.31 -5.28
C GLN A 38 -0.44 -13.46 -3.74
N ASP A 39 -0.19 -14.67 -3.26
CA ASP A 39 0.18 -14.89 -1.85
C ASP A 39 1.54 -14.21 -1.56
N PRO A 40 1.62 -13.28 -0.58
CA PRO A 40 2.86 -12.56 -0.26
C PRO A 40 4.02 -13.45 0.22
N LEU A 41 3.73 -14.70 0.63
CA LEU A 41 4.71 -15.68 1.08
C LEU A 41 5.02 -16.75 0.04
N ALA A 42 4.26 -16.84 -1.06
CA ALA A 42 4.53 -17.80 -2.13
C ALA A 42 5.83 -17.44 -2.86
N GLN A 43 6.71 -18.43 -3.02
CA GLN A 43 8.04 -18.26 -3.60
C GLN A 43 8.15 -19.05 -4.91
N ASP A 44 8.67 -18.40 -5.94
CA ASP A 44 8.99 -19.04 -7.22
C ASP A 44 10.28 -18.48 -7.80
N LEU A 45 11.37 -19.24 -7.66
CA LEU A 45 12.70 -18.81 -8.14
C LEU A 45 12.78 -18.64 -9.66
N MET A 46 11.85 -19.22 -10.44
CA MET A 46 11.81 -18.99 -11.88
C MET A 46 11.32 -17.58 -12.23
N LEU A 47 10.63 -16.94 -11.27
CA LEU A 47 10.09 -15.60 -11.39
C LEU A 47 10.89 -14.62 -10.53
N GLU A 48 12.18 -14.87 -10.25
CA GLU A 48 12.99 -13.94 -9.48
C GLU A 48 13.29 -12.63 -10.24
N ARG A 49 13.32 -11.51 -9.50
CA ARG A 49 13.77 -10.20 -10.01
C ARG A 49 13.05 -9.74 -11.27
N LEU A 50 11.78 -10.06 -11.41
CA LEU A 50 10.95 -9.58 -12.49
C LEU A 50 10.85 -8.06 -12.42
N PRO A 51 10.89 -7.38 -13.58
CA PRO A 51 10.69 -5.95 -13.62
C PRO A 51 9.20 -5.60 -13.44
N PRO A 52 8.89 -4.36 -13.04
CA PRO A 52 7.51 -3.90 -12.92
C PRO A 52 6.81 -3.74 -14.28
N PHE A 53 5.47 -3.66 -14.28
CA PHE A 53 4.64 -3.71 -15.49
C PHE A 53 4.97 -2.67 -16.58
N TRP A 54 5.62 -1.56 -16.22
CA TRP A 54 6.01 -0.50 -17.16
C TRP A 54 7.38 -0.70 -17.82
N MET A 55 8.03 -1.84 -17.56
CA MET A 55 9.34 -2.20 -18.12
C MET A 55 9.22 -3.46 -19.00
N ASN A 56 10.15 -3.60 -19.95
CA ASN A 56 10.21 -4.79 -20.81
C ASN A 56 10.58 -6.04 -20.00
N GLY A 57 9.92 -7.16 -20.28
CA GLY A 57 10.11 -8.42 -19.57
C GLY A 57 9.28 -8.57 -18.30
N ALA A 58 8.27 -7.72 -18.11
CA ALA A 58 7.31 -7.86 -17.02
C ALA A 58 6.38 -9.05 -17.24
N GLU A 59 6.02 -9.71 -16.13
CA GLU A 59 5.13 -10.87 -16.13
C GLU A 59 3.71 -10.44 -15.72
N PRO A 60 2.66 -10.87 -16.45
CA PRO A 60 1.28 -10.61 -16.05
C PRO A 60 0.99 -11.12 -14.64
N GLY A 61 0.32 -10.31 -13.82
CA GLY A 61 0.03 -10.64 -12.42
C GLY A 61 1.11 -10.21 -11.42
N TYR A 62 2.30 -9.81 -11.87
CA TYR A 62 3.37 -9.26 -11.04
C TYR A 62 3.58 -7.77 -11.29
N TRP A 63 2.61 -6.97 -10.84
CA TRP A 63 2.50 -5.55 -11.21
C TRP A 63 3.74 -4.73 -10.85
N LEU A 64 4.28 -4.93 -9.65
CA LEU A 64 5.50 -4.26 -9.20
C LEU A 64 6.76 -5.11 -9.41
N GLY A 65 6.63 -6.26 -10.07
CA GLY A 65 7.69 -7.24 -10.21
C GLY A 65 7.86 -8.10 -8.96
N THR A 66 9.02 -8.74 -8.84
CA THR A 66 9.32 -9.69 -7.76
C THR A 66 10.65 -9.41 -7.08
N ASP A 67 10.83 -9.96 -5.88
CA ASP A 67 12.11 -9.93 -5.17
C ASP A 67 13.06 -11.06 -5.60
N SER A 68 14.19 -11.20 -4.89
CA SER A 68 15.19 -12.24 -5.14
C SER A 68 14.73 -13.66 -4.82
N LEU A 69 13.53 -13.85 -4.27
CA LEU A 69 12.92 -15.15 -4.00
C LEU A 69 11.68 -15.37 -4.89
N GLY A 70 11.44 -14.47 -5.84
CA GLY A 70 10.31 -14.52 -6.76
C GLY A 70 8.96 -14.20 -6.12
N ARG A 71 8.95 -13.52 -4.97
CA ARG A 71 7.69 -13.10 -4.32
C ARG A 71 7.17 -11.82 -4.96
N ASP A 72 5.86 -11.74 -5.19
CA ASP A 72 5.22 -10.54 -5.72
C ASP A 72 5.41 -9.33 -4.80
N LEU A 73 5.93 -8.23 -5.35
CA LEU A 73 6.20 -7.02 -4.57
C LEU A 73 4.92 -6.28 -4.20
N LEU A 74 3.88 -6.29 -5.04
CA LEU A 74 2.64 -5.58 -4.75
C LEU A 74 1.93 -6.21 -3.55
N SER A 75 1.69 -7.52 -3.57
CA SER A 75 1.09 -8.29 -2.48
C SER A 75 1.84 -8.14 -1.15
N ARG A 76 3.14 -7.85 -1.18
CA ARG A 76 3.94 -7.68 0.04
C ARG A 76 3.91 -6.26 0.62
N LEU A 77 3.49 -5.28 -0.18
CA LEU A 77 3.33 -3.91 0.27
C LEU A 77 1.97 -3.65 0.92
N ILE A 78 0.95 -4.38 0.49
CA ILE A 78 -0.43 -4.31 1.01
C ILE A 78 -0.67 -5.37 2.10
#